data_AF-A0A0F0I8S0-F1
#
_entry.id   AF-A0A0F0I8S0-F1
#
_cell.length_a   1.000
_cell.length_b   1.000
_cell.length_c   1.000
_cell.angle_alpha   90.00
_cell.angle_beta   90.00
_cell.angle_gamma   90.00
#
_symmetry.space_group_name_H-M   'P 1'
#
loop_
_entity.id
_entity.type
_entity.pdbx_description
1 polymer ?
#
loop_
_entity_poly.entity_id
_entity_poly.type
_entity_poly.pdbx_seq_one_letter_code
_entity_poly.pdbx_strand_id
1 'polypeptide(L)'
;MELDDEPHQMTDLLESKNLSDQSDKECESQFSVKVHRSLRTRITEWYSGWRFTLALASFASVIVLAFNLGFVIWAAVHHTVERSRGTLHEGNCEKVQHMGTGLHFAINILSTSLLGASNYCMQCLSAPTRKDIDRAHGKGRWLDIGVPSVRNLRLVSRKRAVLWLLLVLSSLPLHLVYNSTIFAITSANSYWVFTAPEGFAKQDVQNSTSGNEETANDALNRLRAEAQNGTLQRLDISQCVNAYATDFQTTYGSLILVTNDTDQFQSVAQQTTFLPEENLRTSASDPYQWICSAQATAKEHTCSQLLSDVKDQVSKNS
;
A
#
# COMPACT_ATOMS: atom_id res chain seq x y z
N MET A 1 -19.87 12.80 -93.36
CA MET A 1 -19.59 12.44 -91.96
C MET A 1 -20.36 13.46 -91.15
N GLU A 2 -21.69 13.29 -91.04
CA GLU A 2 -22.33 12.47 -89.98
C GLU A 2 -21.83 12.93 -88.61
N LEU A 3 -22.63 13.37 -87.65
CA LEU A 3 -24.08 13.44 -87.48
C LEU A 3 -24.31 14.43 -86.30
N ASP A 4 -25.38 15.23 -86.35
CA ASP A 4 -26.33 15.61 -85.28
C ASP A 4 -25.80 15.99 -83.86
N ASP A 5 -26.31 16.97 -83.12
CA ASP A 5 -27.69 17.44 -83.00
C ASP A 5 -27.71 18.76 -82.19
N GLU A 6 -28.83 19.47 -82.29
CA GLU A 6 -29.04 20.88 -81.90
C GLU A 6 -29.48 21.07 -80.41
N PRO A 7 -30.23 22.13 -80.04
CA PRO A 7 -29.87 23.29 -79.20
C PRO A 7 -30.36 23.22 -77.73
N HIS A 8 -30.03 24.19 -76.86
CA HIS A 8 -30.98 24.61 -75.80
C HIS A 8 -30.79 26.07 -75.31
N GLN A 9 -31.93 26.75 -75.23
CA GLN A 9 -32.18 28.14 -74.84
C GLN A 9 -31.80 28.46 -73.40
N MET A 10 -31.25 29.67 -73.18
CA MET A 10 -31.14 30.30 -71.87
C MET A 10 -32.30 31.30 -71.69
N THR A 11 -33.43 30.79 -71.23
CA THR A 11 -34.56 31.57 -70.71
C THR A 11 -35.02 30.92 -69.42
N ASP A 12 -34.28 31.17 -68.32
CA ASP A 12 -34.66 30.65 -67.00
C ASP A 12 -34.17 31.55 -65.84
N LEU A 13 -34.28 32.87 -66.04
CA LEU A 13 -33.91 33.89 -65.04
C LEU A 13 -35.11 34.60 -64.40
N LEU A 14 -36.34 34.20 -64.72
CA LEU A 14 -37.56 34.78 -64.15
C LEU A 14 -38.37 33.80 -63.27
N GLU A 15 -38.07 32.50 -63.29
CA GLU A 15 -38.76 31.52 -62.45
C GLU A 15 -38.09 31.31 -61.07
N SER A 16 -36.79 31.61 -60.94
CA SER A 16 -36.07 31.48 -59.64
C SER A 16 -36.39 32.59 -58.63
N LYS A 17 -36.97 33.72 -59.09
CA LYS A 17 -37.27 34.87 -58.22
C LYS A 17 -38.60 34.77 -57.49
N ASN A 18 -39.54 33.97 -57.99
CA ASN A 18 -40.84 33.76 -57.33
C ASN A 18 -40.84 32.55 -56.37
N LEU A 19 -39.84 31.65 -56.43
CA LEU A 19 -39.70 30.56 -55.45
C LEU A 19 -38.90 30.95 -54.19
N SER A 20 -38.13 32.05 -54.23
CA SER A 20 -37.27 32.44 -53.11
C SER A 20 -37.96 33.35 -52.08
N ASP A 21 -39.01 34.09 -52.45
CA ASP A 21 -39.71 34.99 -51.50
C ASP A 21 -40.89 34.31 -50.75
N GLN A 22 -41.18 33.04 -51.07
CA GLN A 22 -42.22 32.24 -50.41
C GLN A 22 -41.64 31.22 -49.39
N SER A 23 -40.32 30.98 -49.42
CA SER A 23 -39.59 30.15 -48.44
C SER A 23 -39.40 30.83 -47.08
N ASP A 24 -39.32 32.17 -47.06
CA ASP A 24 -38.81 32.89 -45.89
C ASP A 24 -39.91 33.47 -44.97
N LYS A 25 -41.18 33.18 -45.25
CA LYS A 25 -42.33 33.65 -44.43
C LYS A 25 -43.12 32.55 -43.73
N GLU A 26 -42.72 31.29 -43.85
CA GLU A 26 -43.44 30.14 -43.26
C GLU A 26 -42.66 29.41 -42.15
N CYS A 27 -41.58 30.01 -41.63
CA CYS A 27 -40.86 29.50 -40.46
C CYS A 27 -40.88 30.46 -39.26
N GLU A 28 -41.95 31.25 -39.10
CA GLU A 28 -42.17 32.06 -37.88
C GLU A 28 -43.53 31.79 -37.20
N SER A 29 -44.07 30.58 -37.32
CA SER A 29 -45.29 30.19 -36.59
C SER A 29 -45.30 28.75 -36.10
N GLN A 30 -44.17 28.22 -35.63
CA GLN A 30 -44.16 26.93 -34.94
C GLN A 30 -44.17 27.11 -33.41
N PHE A 31 -45.39 27.35 -32.92
CA PHE A 31 -45.96 26.81 -31.67
C PHE A 31 -44.98 26.60 -30.51
N SER A 32 -45.10 27.43 -29.46
CA SER A 32 -44.61 27.09 -28.11
C SER A 32 -45.38 25.85 -27.62
N VAL A 33 -44.96 24.65 -28.03
CA VAL A 33 -45.41 23.41 -27.40
C VAL A 33 -44.73 23.42 -26.03
N LYS A 34 -45.47 23.79 -25.00
CA LYS A 34 -45.08 23.51 -23.61
C LYS A 34 -45.21 21.99 -23.45
N VAL A 35 -44.23 21.24 -23.96
CA VAL A 35 -44.17 19.79 -23.81
C VAL A 35 -44.13 19.53 -22.32
N HIS A 36 -45.21 18.99 -21.77
CA HIS A 36 -45.25 18.51 -20.40
C HIS A 36 -44.34 17.29 -20.32
N ARG A 37 -43.03 17.54 -20.18
CA ARG A 37 -41.98 16.52 -20.19
C ARG A 37 -42.33 15.49 -19.11
N SER A 38 -42.60 14.26 -19.52
CA SER A 38 -42.98 13.20 -18.58
C SER A 38 -41.84 12.99 -17.58
N LEU A 39 -42.19 12.60 -16.34
CA LEU A 39 -41.20 12.30 -15.30
C LEU A 39 -40.11 11.34 -15.82
N ARG A 40 -40.51 10.40 -16.68
CA ARG A 40 -39.64 9.40 -17.33
C ARG A 40 -38.55 10.04 -18.20
N THR A 41 -38.88 11.03 -19.03
CA THR A 41 -37.90 11.71 -19.90
C THR A 41 -36.94 12.60 -19.11
N ARG A 42 -37.40 13.22 -18.01
CA ARG A 42 -36.52 13.94 -17.07
C ARG A 42 -35.55 12.99 -16.37
N ILE A 43 -35.99 11.78 -16.01
CA ILE A 43 -35.13 10.76 -15.39
C ILE A 43 -34.07 10.28 -16.40
N THR A 44 -34.41 10.01 -17.66
CA THR A 44 -33.44 9.58 -18.67
C THR A 44 -32.40 10.65 -19.02
N GLU A 45 -32.80 11.92 -19.11
CA GLU A 45 -31.85 13.04 -19.30
C GLU A 45 -30.96 13.27 -18.08
N TRP A 46 -31.49 13.02 -16.87
CA TRP A 46 -30.70 13.12 -15.64
C TRP A 46 -29.62 12.04 -15.58
N TYR A 47 -29.95 10.78 -15.90
CA TYR A 47 -29.00 9.67 -16.02
C TYR A 47 -27.96 9.86 -17.14
N SER A 48 -28.25 10.69 -18.15
CA SER A 48 -27.37 10.97 -19.29
C SER A 48 -26.46 12.21 -19.09
N GLY A 49 -26.66 12.97 -18.02
CA GLY A 49 -25.97 14.24 -17.80
C GLY A 49 -24.69 14.16 -16.95
N TRP A 50 -23.75 15.08 -17.19
CA TRP A 50 -22.55 15.29 -16.35
C TRP A 50 -22.85 15.46 -14.84
N ARG A 51 -24.07 15.88 -14.50
CA ARG A 51 -24.55 16.02 -13.12
C ARG A 51 -24.70 14.68 -12.42
N PHE A 52 -25.09 13.62 -13.13
CA PHE A 52 -25.19 12.28 -12.58
C PHE A 52 -23.80 11.71 -12.28
N THR A 53 -22.87 11.83 -13.22
CA THR A 53 -21.47 11.43 -12.99
C THR A 53 -20.85 12.20 -11.83
N LEU A 54 -21.13 13.50 -11.70
CA LEU A 54 -20.68 14.29 -10.54
C LEU A 54 -21.29 13.80 -9.22
N ALA A 55 -22.59 13.45 -9.22
CA ALA A 55 -23.25 12.89 -8.05
C ALA A 55 -22.65 11.53 -7.66
N LEU A 56 -22.35 10.67 -8.64
CA LEU A 56 -21.69 9.39 -8.43
C LEU A 56 -20.27 9.56 -7.87
N ALA A 57 -19.49 10.49 -8.43
CA ALA A 57 -18.15 10.83 -7.95
C ALA A 57 -18.18 11.35 -6.50
N SER A 58 -19.15 12.21 -6.18
CA SER A 58 -19.39 12.68 -4.81
C SER A 58 -19.76 11.54 -3.87
N PHE A 59 -20.65 10.64 -4.30
CA PHE A 59 -21.08 9.48 -3.51
C PHE A 59 -19.91 8.51 -3.25
N ALA A 60 -19.12 8.20 -4.27
CA ALA A 60 -17.90 7.40 -4.12
C ALA A 60 -16.91 8.02 -3.13
N SER A 61 -16.73 9.34 -3.19
CA SER A 61 -15.85 10.07 -2.24
C SER A 61 -16.37 10.00 -0.80
N VAL A 62 -17.69 10.07 -0.61
CA VAL A 62 -18.32 9.92 0.72
C VAL A 62 -18.13 8.49 1.25
N ILE A 63 -18.26 7.47 0.42
CA ILE A 63 -17.99 6.07 0.81
C ILE A 63 -16.53 5.91 1.22
N VAL A 64 -15.58 6.42 0.43
CA VAL A 64 -14.16 6.35 0.74
C VAL A 64 -13.86 7.05 2.07
N LEU A 65 -14.45 8.23 2.30
CA LEU A 65 -14.30 8.96 3.56
C LEU A 65 -14.89 8.18 4.74
N ALA A 66 -16.09 7.63 4.60
CA ALA A 66 -16.75 6.85 5.64
C ALA A 66 -15.95 5.59 5.99
N PHE A 67 -15.41 4.89 4.99
CA PHE A 67 -14.55 3.74 5.20
C PHE A 67 -13.26 4.14 5.93
N ASN A 68 -12.56 5.17 5.48
CA ASN A 68 -11.32 5.63 6.11
C ASN A 68 -11.55 6.09 7.55
N LEU A 69 -12.57 6.93 7.77
CA LEU A 69 -12.91 7.43 9.09
C LEU A 69 -13.35 6.30 10.02
N GLY A 70 -14.20 5.39 9.55
CA GLY A 70 -14.63 4.23 10.30
C GLY A 70 -13.47 3.32 10.66
N PHE A 71 -12.55 3.05 9.72
CA PHE A 71 -11.35 2.25 9.96
C PHE A 71 -10.43 2.90 10.99
N VAL A 72 -10.17 4.21 10.88
CA VAL A 72 -9.33 4.94 11.85
C VAL A 72 -9.96 4.96 13.24
N ILE A 73 -11.27 5.22 13.35
CA ILE A 73 -11.97 5.18 14.64
C ILE A 73 -11.91 3.79 15.23
N TRP A 74 -12.22 2.76 14.44
CA TRP A 74 -12.16 1.37 14.88
C TRP A 74 -10.76 1.02 15.37
N ALA A 75 -9.72 1.40 14.61
CA ALA A 75 -8.34 1.15 14.96
C ALA A 75 -7.92 1.87 16.26
N ALA A 76 -8.30 3.14 16.41
CA ALA A 76 -7.98 3.94 17.58
C ALA A 76 -8.68 3.47 18.87
N VAL A 77 -9.84 2.83 18.74
CA VAL A 77 -10.61 2.31 19.90
C VAL A 77 -10.15 0.91 20.30
N HIS A 78 -9.72 0.06 19.36
CA HIS A 78 -9.43 -1.35 19.63
C HIS A 78 -7.94 -1.67 19.79
N HIS A 79 -7.04 -0.79 19.33
CA HIS A 79 -5.61 -1.05 19.35
C HIS A 79 -4.86 0.03 20.13
N THR A 80 -3.94 -0.41 20.98
CA THR A 80 -3.02 0.48 21.67
C THR A 80 -2.02 1.03 20.65
N VAL A 81 -1.85 2.36 20.65
CA VAL A 81 -0.85 3.03 19.81
C VAL A 81 0.43 3.13 20.63
N GLU A 82 1.41 2.28 20.31
CA GLU A 82 2.73 2.32 20.93
C GLU A 82 3.74 2.97 19.98
N ARG A 83 4.53 3.92 20.48
CA ARG A 83 5.61 4.59 19.72
C ARG A 83 5.17 5.07 18.31
N SER A 84 4.01 5.74 18.24
CA SER A 84 3.44 6.32 17.01
C SER A 84 3.00 5.30 15.95
N ARG A 85 2.84 4.01 16.30
CA ARG A 85 2.36 2.95 15.40
C ARG A 85 1.28 2.14 16.11
N GLY A 86 0.23 1.77 15.38
CA GLY A 86 -0.81 0.88 15.89
C GLY A 86 -0.60 -0.53 15.36
N THR A 87 -0.61 -1.53 16.24
CA THR A 87 -0.51 -2.94 15.84
C THR A 87 -1.90 -3.49 15.54
N LEU A 88 -2.21 -3.66 14.26
CA LEU A 88 -3.52 -4.16 13.79
C LEU A 88 -3.73 -5.65 14.10
N HIS A 89 -2.69 -6.43 13.86
CA HIS A 89 -2.68 -7.86 14.11
C HIS A 89 -1.26 -8.32 14.38
N GLU A 90 -1.11 -9.17 15.39
CA GLU A 90 0.12 -9.87 15.72
C GLU A 90 -0.19 -11.37 15.78
N GLY A 91 0.66 -12.18 15.16
CA GLY A 91 0.44 -13.62 15.05
C GLY A 91 1.16 -14.24 13.85
N ASN A 92 0.56 -15.29 13.29
CA ASN A 92 1.15 -16.06 12.20
C ASN A 92 1.45 -15.17 10.97
N CYS A 93 2.69 -15.27 10.48
CA CYS A 93 3.20 -14.53 9.32
C CYS A 93 2.31 -14.68 8.07
N GLU A 94 1.84 -15.90 7.77
CA GLU A 94 0.97 -16.17 6.61
C GLU A 94 -0.35 -15.41 6.73
N LYS A 95 -0.96 -15.41 7.93
CA LYS A 95 -2.21 -14.68 8.19
C LYS A 95 -2.01 -13.17 8.07
N VAL A 96 -0.93 -12.64 8.65
CA VAL A 96 -0.57 -11.21 8.55
C VAL A 96 -0.34 -10.84 7.09
N GLN A 97 0.32 -11.69 6.30
CA GLN A 97 0.59 -11.46 4.89
C GLN A 97 -0.69 -11.46 4.03
N HIS A 98 -1.61 -12.40 4.27
CA HIS A 98 -2.91 -12.42 3.59
C HIS A 98 -3.76 -11.20 3.95
N MET A 99 -3.81 -10.83 5.23
CA MET A 99 -4.52 -9.61 5.67
C MET A 99 -3.90 -8.36 5.05
N GLY A 100 -2.57 -8.25 5.05
CA GLY A 100 -1.84 -7.15 4.41
C GLY A 100 -2.15 -7.05 2.91
N THR A 101 -2.13 -8.19 2.20
CA THR A 101 -2.46 -8.24 0.77
C THR A 101 -3.89 -7.76 0.51
N GLY A 102 -4.87 -8.22 1.31
CA GLY A 102 -6.26 -7.79 1.20
C GLY A 102 -6.47 -6.31 1.48
N LEU A 103 -5.80 -5.77 2.51
CA LEU A 103 -5.85 -4.35 2.84
C LEU A 103 -5.22 -3.47 1.76
N HIS A 104 -4.06 -3.87 1.22
CA HIS A 104 -3.44 -3.16 0.10
C HIS A 104 -4.31 -3.17 -1.16
N PHE A 105 -5.00 -4.29 -1.44
CA PHE A 105 -5.95 -4.36 -2.54
C PHE A 105 -7.12 -3.38 -2.35
N ALA A 106 -7.71 -3.33 -1.15
CA ALA A 106 -8.77 -2.38 -0.82
C ALA A 106 -8.29 -0.92 -0.93
N ILE A 107 -7.11 -0.61 -0.40
CA ILE A 107 -6.48 0.72 -0.51
C ILE A 107 -6.34 1.12 -1.98
N ASN A 108 -5.83 0.24 -2.84
CA ASN A 108 -5.66 0.51 -4.26
C ASN A 108 -6.99 0.81 -4.97
N ILE A 109 -8.06 0.06 -4.68
CA ILE A 109 -9.39 0.32 -5.24
C ILE A 109 -9.93 1.68 -4.78
N LEU A 110 -9.89 1.95 -3.47
CA LEU A 110 -10.42 3.19 -2.90
C LEU A 110 -9.62 4.41 -3.39
N SER A 111 -8.30 4.29 -3.46
CA SER A 111 -7.38 5.32 -3.93
C SER A 111 -7.62 5.63 -5.41
N THR A 112 -7.73 4.60 -6.25
CA THR A 112 -8.04 4.76 -7.68
C THR A 112 -9.42 5.40 -7.89
N SER A 113 -10.41 4.99 -7.10
CA SER A 113 -11.76 5.56 -7.15
C SER A 113 -11.77 7.04 -6.81
N LEU A 114 -11.07 7.43 -5.72
CA LEU A 114 -10.95 8.81 -5.29
C LEU A 114 -10.18 9.66 -6.31
N LEU A 115 -9.14 9.10 -6.92
CA LEU A 115 -8.37 9.76 -7.98
C LEU A 115 -9.23 9.98 -9.23
N GLY A 116 -10.00 8.97 -9.65
CA GLY A 116 -10.95 9.08 -10.76
C GLY A 116 -12.05 10.13 -10.50
N ALA A 117 -12.65 10.09 -9.32
CA ALA A 117 -13.65 11.08 -8.89
C ALA A 117 -13.05 12.50 -8.87
N SER A 118 -11.85 12.67 -8.32
CA SER A 118 -11.14 13.95 -8.28
C SER A 118 -10.82 14.47 -9.68
N ASN A 119 -10.34 13.59 -10.57
CA ASN A 119 -10.06 13.94 -11.97
C ASN A 119 -11.32 14.41 -12.71
N TYR A 120 -12.45 13.72 -12.51
CA TYR A 120 -13.72 14.12 -13.11
C TYR A 120 -14.18 15.50 -12.58
N CYS A 121 -14.15 15.69 -11.26
CA CYS A 121 -14.48 16.98 -10.64
C CYS A 121 -13.58 18.12 -11.15
N MET A 122 -12.29 17.84 -11.32
CA MET A 122 -11.33 18.79 -11.88
C MET A 122 -11.68 19.18 -13.32
N GLN A 123 -12.10 18.23 -14.16
CA GLN A 123 -12.59 18.53 -15.51
C GLN A 123 -13.80 19.46 -15.48
N CYS A 124 -14.81 19.15 -14.64
CA CYS A 124 -15.97 20.01 -14.45
C CYS A 124 -15.61 21.42 -13.95
N LEU A 125 -14.58 21.56 -13.10
CA LEU A 125 -14.12 22.85 -12.60
C LEU A 125 -13.36 23.66 -13.66
N SER A 126 -12.64 23.00 -14.57
CA SER A 126 -11.89 23.65 -15.65
C SER A 126 -12.75 24.02 -16.89
N ALA A 127 -13.94 23.41 -17.03
CA ALA A 127 -14.82 23.62 -18.17
C ALA A 127 -15.39 25.06 -18.21
N PRO A 128 -15.17 25.84 -19.28
CA PRO A 128 -15.68 27.20 -19.36
C PRO A 128 -17.21 27.21 -19.50
N THR A 129 -17.88 28.15 -18.84
CA THR A 129 -19.32 28.38 -19.07
C THR A 129 -19.52 29.21 -20.34
N ARG A 130 -20.74 29.23 -20.91
CA ARG A 130 -21.06 30.09 -22.07
C ARG A 130 -20.68 31.56 -21.83
N LYS A 131 -21.00 32.09 -20.65
CA LYS A 131 -20.60 33.45 -20.23
C LYS A 131 -19.09 33.65 -20.19
N ASP A 132 -18.31 32.62 -19.85
CA ASP A 132 -16.85 32.69 -19.86
C ASP A 132 -16.30 32.71 -21.30
N ILE A 133 -16.93 31.94 -22.19
CA ILE A 133 -16.60 31.91 -23.63
C ILE A 133 -16.89 33.26 -24.28
N ASP A 134 -18.08 33.82 -24.08
CA ASP A 134 -18.46 35.11 -24.65
C ASP A 134 -17.52 36.23 -24.19
N ARG A 135 -17.14 36.23 -22.91
CA ARG A 135 -16.17 37.18 -22.34
C ARG A 135 -14.76 37.02 -22.90
N ALA A 136 -14.34 35.80 -23.23
CA ALA A 136 -13.03 35.53 -23.83
C ALA A 136 -13.01 35.92 -25.31
N HIS A 137 -14.05 35.59 -26.06
CA HIS A 137 -14.21 35.95 -27.47
C HIS A 137 -14.30 37.46 -27.66
N GLY A 138 -14.99 38.18 -26.77
CA GLY A 138 -15.00 39.65 -26.77
C GLY A 138 -13.63 40.30 -26.56
N LYS A 139 -12.61 39.53 -26.17
CA LYS A 139 -11.21 39.97 -26.03
C LYS A 139 -10.27 39.32 -27.07
N GLY A 140 -10.82 38.68 -28.10
CA GLY A 140 -10.04 37.97 -29.13
C GLY A 140 -9.28 36.75 -28.61
N ARG A 141 -9.74 36.13 -27.51
CA ARG A 141 -9.10 34.95 -26.89
C ARG A 141 -9.96 33.71 -27.04
N TRP A 142 -9.33 32.58 -27.36
CA TRP A 142 -9.95 31.27 -27.36
C TRP A 142 -9.74 30.52 -26.03
N LEU A 143 -10.61 29.53 -25.78
CA LEU A 143 -10.61 28.64 -24.61
C LEU A 143 -10.67 27.19 -25.10
N ASP A 144 -10.04 26.28 -24.37
CA ASP A 144 -10.08 24.85 -24.70
C ASP A 144 -11.40 24.24 -24.21
N ILE A 145 -12.09 23.46 -25.03
CA ILE A 145 -13.38 22.85 -24.68
C ILE A 145 -13.24 21.33 -24.77
N GLY A 146 -13.76 20.62 -23.77
CA GLY A 146 -13.77 19.15 -23.76
C GLY A 146 -12.44 18.50 -23.36
N VAL A 147 -11.43 19.28 -22.99
CA VAL A 147 -10.14 18.78 -22.49
C VAL A 147 -9.79 19.37 -21.12
N PRO A 148 -9.04 18.65 -20.26
CA PRO A 148 -8.56 19.19 -18.99
C PRO A 148 -7.53 20.29 -19.27
N SER A 149 -7.95 21.56 -19.23
CA SER A 149 -7.08 22.70 -19.53
C SER A 149 -6.78 23.53 -18.29
N VAL A 150 -5.51 23.48 -17.85
CA VAL A 150 -4.98 24.34 -16.77
C VAL A 150 -4.97 25.81 -17.21
N ARG A 151 -4.86 26.09 -18.51
CA ARG A 151 -4.92 27.45 -19.07
C ARG A 151 -6.29 28.09 -18.80
N ASN A 152 -7.37 27.31 -18.93
CA ASN A 152 -8.72 27.79 -18.65
C ASN A 152 -8.89 28.25 -17.19
N LEU A 153 -8.13 27.70 -16.24
CA LEU A 153 -8.22 28.06 -14.82
C LEU A 153 -7.90 29.54 -14.55
N ARG A 154 -7.09 30.18 -15.41
CA ARG A 154 -6.79 31.61 -15.31
C ARG A 154 -7.93 32.51 -15.79
N LEU A 155 -8.88 31.96 -16.54
CA LEU A 155 -9.96 32.68 -17.22
C LEU A 155 -11.35 32.44 -16.59
N VAL A 156 -11.50 31.30 -15.90
CA VAL A 156 -12.68 31.00 -15.07
C VAL A 156 -12.63 31.69 -13.71
N SER A 157 -13.70 31.58 -12.91
CA SER A 157 -13.79 32.22 -11.60
C SER A 157 -12.73 31.69 -10.61
N ARG A 158 -12.20 32.59 -9.77
CA ARG A 158 -11.18 32.27 -8.76
C ARG A 158 -11.59 31.14 -7.83
N LYS A 159 -12.87 31.06 -7.46
CA LYS A 159 -13.40 29.98 -6.61
C LYS A 159 -13.20 28.59 -7.25
N ARG A 160 -13.45 28.46 -8.56
CA ARG A 160 -13.26 27.19 -9.29
C ARG A 160 -11.79 26.82 -9.39
N ALA A 161 -10.92 27.81 -9.65
CA ALA A 161 -9.49 27.61 -9.69
C ALA A 161 -8.90 27.17 -8.34
N VAL A 162 -9.37 27.76 -7.23
CA VAL A 162 -8.96 27.37 -5.87
C VAL A 162 -9.43 25.95 -5.54
N LEU A 163 -10.69 25.60 -5.81
CA LEU A 163 -11.19 24.25 -5.60
C LEU A 163 -10.43 23.21 -6.43
N TRP A 164 -10.10 23.54 -7.68
CA TRP A 164 -9.29 22.69 -8.54
C TRP A 164 -7.89 22.47 -7.93
N LEU A 165 -7.26 23.56 -7.47
CA LEU A 165 -5.93 23.48 -6.85
C LEU A 165 -5.95 22.65 -5.57
N LEU A 166 -6.96 22.84 -4.71
CA LEU A 166 -7.14 22.04 -3.50
C LEU A 166 -7.29 20.56 -3.80
N LEU A 167 -8.06 20.21 -4.86
CA LEU A 167 -8.21 18.81 -5.29
C LEU A 167 -6.89 18.21 -5.79
N VAL A 168 -6.08 18.95 -6.56
CA VAL A 168 -4.75 18.47 -6.99
C VAL A 168 -3.84 18.26 -5.79
N LEU A 169 -3.78 19.25 -4.89
CA LEU A 169 -2.91 19.22 -3.73
C LEU A 169 -3.33 18.16 -2.71
N SER A 170 -4.60 17.78 -2.63
CA SER A 170 -5.05 16.71 -1.73
C SER A 170 -4.95 15.33 -2.35
N SER A 171 -5.30 15.16 -3.63
CA SER A 171 -5.37 13.84 -4.28
C SER A 171 -4.00 13.18 -4.44
N LEU A 172 -2.96 13.92 -4.82
CA LEU A 172 -1.62 13.35 -5.05
C LEU A 172 -0.94 12.88 -3.75
N PRO A 173 -0.85 13.70 -2.68
CA PRO A 173 -0.24 13.25 -1.44
C PRO A 173 -1.05 12.15 -0.75
N LEU A 174 -2.39 12.22 -0.79
CA LEU A 174 -3.23 11.18 -0.21
C LEU A 174 -2.98 9.86 -0.91
N HIS A 175 -2.96 9.80 -2.26
CA HIS A 175 -2.66 8.57 -2.99
C HIS A 175 -1.27 7.99 -2.65
N LEU A 176 -0.26 8.86 -2.49
CA LEU A 176 1.11 8.44 -2.22
C LEU A 176 1.28 7.91 -0.79
N VAL A 177 0.76 8.64 0.20
CA VAL A 177 0.88 8.29 1.62
C VAL A 177 -0.02 7.10 1.97
N TYR A 178 -1.18 6.95 1.31
CA TYR A 178 -2.15 5.91 1.64
C TYR A 178 -1.63 4.49 1.42
N ASN A 179 -0.68 4.29 0.50
CA ASN A 179 -0.01 2.99 0.32
C ASN A 179 0.95 2.62 1.46
N SER A 180 1.36 3.61 2.27
CA SER A 180 2.34 3.42 3.36
C SER A 180 1.70 3.49 4.75
N THR A 181 0.39 3.69 4.87
CA THR A 181 -0.29 3.78 6.17
C THR A 181 -0.44 2.42 6.84
N ILE A 182 -0.50 1.34 6.05
CA ILE A 182 -0.58 -0.04 6.53
C ILE A 182 0.57 -0.80 5.89
N PHE A 183 1.31 -1.52 6.70
CA PHE A 183 2.42 -2.34 6.25
C PHE A 183 2.67 -3.48 7.23
N ALA A 184 3.15 -4.60 6.72
CA ALA A 184 3.55 -5.74 7.53
C ALA A 184 5.01 -5.55 7.99
N ILE A 185 5.29 -5.98 9.21
CA ILE A 185 6.64 -5.98 9.79
C ILE A 185 6.87 -7.38 10.34
N THR A 186 8.05 -7.91 10.12
CA THR A 186 8.49 -9.15 10.74
C THR A 186 9.31 -8.81 11.97
N SER A 187 8.90 -9.32 13.12
CA SER A 187 9.64 -9.22 14.38
C SER A 187 10.68 -10.34 14.44
N ALA A 188 11.91 -9.99 14.81
CA ALA A 188 13.00 -10.95 15.00
C ALA A 188 13.45 -10.93 16.47
N ASN A 189 13.59 -12.12 17.03
CA ASN A 189 13.95 -12.36 18.43
C ASN A 189 15.46 -12.20 18.60
N SER A 190 15.87 -11.35 19.54
CA SER A 190 17.20 -11.44 20.14
C SER A 190 17.22 -12.63 21.11
N TYR A 191 18.28 -13.42 21.10
CA TYR A 191 18.34 -14.63 21.91
C TYR A 191 19.72 -14.89 22.52
N TRP A 192 19.70 -15.60 23.63
CA TRP A 192 20.89 -16.07 24.33
C TRP A 192 21.12 -17.55 24.09
N VAL A 193 22.39 -17.93 24.01
CA VAL A 193 22.84 -19.31 23.91
C VAL A 193 23.53 -19.67 25.22
N PHE A 194 22.98 -20.64 25.92
CA PHE A 194 23.55 -21.19 27.15
C PHE A 194 24.06 -22.61 26.92
N THR A 195 25.01 -23.05 27.72
CA THR A 195 25.39 -24.47 27.85
C THR A 195 25.04 -24.96 29.25
N ALA A 196 24.68 -26.24 29.38
CA ALA A 196 24.36 -26.86 30.67
C ALA A 196 24.63 -28.37 30.65
N PRO A 197 24.89 -29.00 31.82
CA PRO A 197 25.01 -30.44 31.94
C PRO A 197 23.68 -31.17 31.68
N GLU A 198 23.77 -32.47 31.41
CA GLU A 198 22.58 -33.32 31.36
C GLU A 198 21.84 -33.32 32.72
N GLY A 199 20.51 -33.22 32.69
CA GLY A 199 19.71 -33.15 33.92
C GLY A 199 19.66 -31.77 34.60
N PHE A 200 20.12 -30.71 33.93
CA PHE A 200 20.12 -29.32 34.44
C PHE A 200 18.79 -28.83 35.03
N ALA A 201 17.65 -29.37 34.58
CA ALA A 201 16.33 -28.97 35.07
C ALA A 201 16.15 -29.22 36.58
N LYS A 202 16.89 -30.18 37.16
CA LYS A 202 16.82 -30.58 38.58
C LYS A 202 17.88 -29.92 39.46
N GLN A 203 18.83 -29.17 38.88
CA GLN A 203 19.97 -28.61 39.61
C GLN A 203 19.59 -27.26 40.23
N ASP A 204 19.98 -27.06 41.49
CA ASP A 204 19.78 -25.78 42.19
C ASP A 204 20.92 -24.81 41.83
N VAL A 205 20.56 -23.59 41.44
CA VAL A 205 21.48 -22.67 40.76
C VAL A 205 21.94 -21.61 41.73
N GLN A 206 22.93 -21.96 42.53
CA GLN A 206 23.58 -20.99 43.40
C GLN A 206 24.83 -20.36 42.78
N ASN A 207 25.38 -20.92 41.68
CA ASN A 207 26.54 -20.38 40.99
C ASN A 207 26.35 -20.43 39.46
N SER A 208 25.54 -19.52 38.93
CA SER A 208 25.62 -19.19 37.50
C SER A 208 26.67 -18.11 37.31
N THR A 209 27.79 -18.43 36.66
CA THR A 209 28.67 -17.44 36.03
C THR A 209 28.03 -16.98 34.74
N SER A 210 26.89 -16.29 34.82
CA SER A 210 26.51 -15.36 33.78
C SER A 210 27.43 -14.16 33.95
N GLY A 211 28.20 -13.81 32.91
CA GLY A 211 28.76 -12.47 32.84
C GLY A 211 27.63 -11.47 33.11
N ASN A 212 27.90 -10.45 33.94
CA ASN A 212 26.96 -9.52 34.58
C ASN A 212 25.94 -8.82 33.63
N GLU A 213 25.04 -9.57 33.00
CA GLU A 213 23.95 -9.05 32.19
C GLU A 213 22.63 -9.54 32.77
N GLU A 214 21.90 -8.62 33.41
CA GLU A 214 20.60 -8.88 34.04
C GLU A 214 19.61 -9.55 33.07
N THR A 215 19.69 -9.21 31.78
CA THR A 215 18.86 -9.79 30.71
C THR A 215 19.19 -11.25 30.41
N ALA A 216 20.46 -11.67 30.53
CA ALA A 216 20.86 -13.06 30.37
C ALA A 216 20.32 -13.92 31.52
N ASN A 217 20.36 -13.38 32.75
CA ASN A 217 19.82 -14.06 33.93
C ASN A 217 18.30 -14.25 33.84
N ASP A 218 17.57 -13.23 33.39
CA ASP A 218 16.12 -13.34 33.18
C ASP A 218 15.78 -14.41 32.13
N ALA A 219 16.47 -14.39 30.98
CA ALA A 219 16.29 -15.40 29.94
C ALA A 219 16.59 -16.81 30.43
N LEU A 220 17.68 -17.00 31.19
CA LEU A 220 18.06 -18.29 31.76
C LEU A 220 17.03 -18.80 32.78
N ASN A 221 16.53 -17.93 33.65
CA ASN A 221 15.53 -18.28 34.65
C ASN A 221 14.21 -18.69 33.98
N ARG A 222 13.78 -18.00 32.91
CA ARG A 222 12.61 -18.39 32.11
C ARG A 222 12.79 -19.78 31.50
N LEU A 223 13.92 -20.04 30.84
CA LEU A 223 14.19 -21.34 30.21
C LEU A 223 14.23 -22.48 31.22
N ARG A 224 14.75 -22.24 32.43
CA ARG A 224 14.75 -23.23 33.51
C ARG A 224 13.33 -23.53 33.98
N ALA A 225 12.51 -22.50 34.20
CA ALA A 225 11.12 -22.67 34.59
C ALA A 225 10.35 -23.50 33.54
N GLU A 226 10.56 -23.23 32.25
CA GLU A 226 9.99 -24.02 31.16
C GLU A 226 10.51 -25.45 31.11
N ALA A 227 11.80 -25.67 31.38
CA ALA A 227 12.38 -27.02 31.46
C ALA A 227 11.80 -27.83 32.63
N GLN A 228 11.61 -27.19 33.78
CA GLN A 228 11.00 -27.80 34.97
C GLN A 228 9.52 -28.10 34.78
N ASN A 229 8.80 -27.23 34.08
CA ASN A 229 7.39 -27.40 33.75
C ASN A 229 7.16 -28.34 32.53
N GLY A 230 8.23 -28.82 31.90
CA GLY A 230 8.17 -29.70 30.73
C GLY A 230 7.65 -29.01 29.46
N THR A 231 7.61 -27.68 29.42
CA THR A 231 7.14 -26.89 28.27
C THR A 231 8.28 -26.46 27.34
N LEU A 232 9.54 -26.60 27.76
CA LEU A 232 10.69 -26.29 26.94
C LEU A 232 10.80 -27.27 25.76
N GLN A 233 10.80 -26.75 24.54
CA GLN A 233 10.87 -27.57 23.33
C GLN A 233 12.27 -28.18 23.17
N ARG A 234 12.33 -29.51 23.14
CA ARG A 234 13.54 -30.24 22.79
C ARG A 234 13.70 -30.31 21.27
N LEU A 235 14.87 -29.94 20.79
CA LEU A 235 15.28 -30.11 19.39
C LEU A 235 16.50 -31.03 19.36
N ASP A 236 16.52 -31.95 18.40
CA ASP A 236 17.74 -32.70 18.09
C ASP A 236 18.80 -31.78 17.47
N ILE A 237 20.06 -32.21 17.47
CA ILE A 237 21.18 -31.35 17.04
C ILE A 237 20.97 -30.83 15.61
N SER A 238 20.55 -31.70 14.68
CA SER A 238 20.25 -31.33 13.29
C SER A 238 19.07 -30.36 13.16
N GLN A 239 18.03 -30.54 13.98
CA GLN A 239 16.87 -29.67 14.02
C GLN A 239 17.23 -28.29 14.58
N CYS A 240 18.05 -28.25 15.65
CA CYS A 240 18.53 -27.02 16.27
C CYS A 240 19.36 -26.19 15.27
N VAL A 241 20.34 -26.82 14.59
CA VAL A 241 21.15 -26.12 13.58
C VAL A 241 20.27 -25.60 12.45
N ASN A 242 19.32 -26.38 11.95
CA ASN A 242 18.41 -25.92 10.89
C ASN A 242 17.46 -24.80 11.35
N ALA A 243 17.06 -24.80 12.62
CA ALA A 243 16.16 -23.80 13.19
C ALA A 243 16.85 -22.45 13.48
N TYR A 244 18.13 -22.48 13.88
CA TYR A 244 18.88 -21.28 14.30
C TYR A 244 19.88 -20.77 13.27
N ALA A 245 20.27 -21.56 12.26
CA ALA A 245 21.07 -21.09 11.12
C ALA A 245 20.21 -20.29 10.12
N THR A 246 19.61 -19.21 10.60
CA THR A 246 18.78 -18.27 9.86
C THR A 246 19.22 -16.85 10.16
N ASP A 247 19.11 -15.95 9.17
CA ASP A 247 19.52 -14.56 9.32
C ASP A 247 18.68 -13.80 10.36
N PHE A 248 17.41 -14.19 10.49
CA PHE A 248 16.47 -13.63 11.46
C PHE A 248 15.73 -14.76 12.17
N GLN A 249 15.89 -14.87 13.48
CA GLN A 249 15.15 -15.83 14.28
C GLN A 249 13.77 -15.24 14.62
N THR A 250 12.70 -15.77 14.02
CA THR A 250 11.33 -15.29 14.24
C THR A 250 10.47 -16.27 15.05
N THR A 251 10.93 -17.51 15.20
CA THR A 251 10.14 -18.63 15.73
C THR A 251 10.57 -19.00 17.14
N TYR A 252 11.87 -19.10 17.37
CA TYR A 252 12.46 -19.53 18.63
C TYR A 252 13.05 -18.38 19.43
N GLY A 253 13.23 -18.60 20.73
CA GLY A 253 13.84 -17.64 21.65
C GLY A 253 15.26 -18.04 22.05
N SER A 254 15.61 -17.82 23.31
CA SER A 254 16.88 -18.29 23.90
C SER A 254 16.92 -19.82 24.00
N LEU A 255 18.11 -20.41 24.01
CA LEU A 255 18.28 -21.86 24.00
C LEU A 255 19.37 -22.35 24.97
N ILE A 256 19.25 -23.63 25.36
CA ILE A 256 20.22 -24.33 26.19
C ILE A 256 20.79 -25.51 25.40
N LEU A 257 22.10 -25.50 25.19
CA LEU A 257 22.87 -26.60 24.63
C LEU A 257 23.25 -27.55 25.77
N VAL A 258 22.83 -28.80 25.67
CA VAL A 258 23.19 -29.82 26.65
C VAL A 258 24.53 -30.44 26.26
N THR A 259 25.53 -30.34 27.13
CA THR A 259 26.87 -30.90 26.89
C THR A 259 27.44 -31.51 28.17
N ASN A 260 28.35 -32.46 28.02
CA ASN A 260 29.11 -33.07 29.11
C ASN A 260 30.39 -32.28 29.46
N ASP A 261 30.70 -31.23 28.70
CA ASP A 261 31.94 -30.44 28.87
C ASP A 261 31.84 -29.38 29.97
N THR A 262 30.65 -29.19 30.57
CA THR A 262 30.44 -28.23 31.67
C THR A 262 29.54 -28.81 32.75
N ASP A 263 29.90 -28.55 34.00
CA ASP A 263 29.10 -28.91 35.19
C ASP A 263 28.14 -27.79 35.61
N GLN A 264 28.19 -26.64 34.93
CA GLN A 264 27.44 -25.43 35.29
C GLN A 264 26.86 -24.73 34.07
N PHE A 265 25.87 -23.86 34.31
CA PHE A 265 25.34 -22.98 33.28
C PHE A 265 26.36 -21.93 32.87
N GLN A 266 26.63 -21.84 31.56
CA GLN A 266 27.48 -20.80 30.99
C GLN A 266 26.78 -20.13 29.81
N SER A 267 26.80 -18.80 29.76
CA SER A 267 26.41 -18.06 28.56
C SER A 267 27.57 -18.10 27.57
N VAL A 268 27.32 -18.62 26.36
CA VAL A 268 28.36 -18.79 25.33
C VAL A 268 28.24 -17.79 24.19
N ALA A 269 27.03 -17.30 23.92
CA ALA A 269 26.81 -16.28 22.90
C ALA A 269 25.53 -15.48 23.16
N GLN A 270 25.55 -14.22 22.74
CA GLN A 270 24.36 -13.39 22.58
C GLN A 270 24.17 -13.13 21.08
N GLN A 271 23.00 -13.47 20.56
CA GLN A 271 22.61 -13.07 19.21
C GLN A 271 21.66 -11.87 19.32
N THR A 272 22.17 -10.69 19.00
CA THR A 272 21.34 -9.50 18.87
C THR A 272 20.55 -9.55 17.56
N THR A 273 19.43 -8.83 17.53
CA THR A 273 18.66 -8.67 16.30
C THR A 273 19.54 -7.97 15.27
N PHE A 274 19.67 -8.55 14.06
CA PHE A 274 20.52 -8.01 13.01
C PHE A 274 20.14 -6.55 12.70
N LEU A 275 21.09 -5.63 12.93
CA LEU A 275 20.96 -4.21 12.60
C LEU A 275 21.75 -3.91 11.32
N PRO A 276 21.09 -3.54 10.21
CA PRO A 276 21.77 -3.22 8.96
C PRO A 276 22.78 -2.07 9.08
N GLU A 277 22.56 -1.13 10.00
CA GLU A 277 23.40 0.05 10.19
C GLU A 277 24.75 -0.28 10.84
N GLU A 278 24.81 -1.29 11.70
CA GLU A 278 26.05 -1.74 12.35
C GLU A 278 26.99 -2.44 11.34
N ASN A 279 26.42 -3.17 10.38
CA ASN A 279 27.14 -3.83 9.29
C ASN A 279 27.84 -2.88 8.31
N LEU A 280 27.45 -1.60 8.27
CA LEU A 280 28.12 -0.60 7.45
C LEU A 280 29.41 -0.08 8.11
N ARG A 281 29.60 -0.32 9.42
CA ARG A 281 30.73 0.22 10.20
C ARG A 281 31.71 -0.84 10.70
N THR A 282 31.29 -2.11 10.79
CA THR A 282 32.12 -3.23 11.26
C THR A 282 32.18 -4.35 10.22
N SER A 283 33.03 -5.36 10.46
CA SER A 283 32.93 -6.65 9.76
C SER A 283 31.49 -7.16 9.83
N ALA A 284 30.99 -7.71 8.73
CA ALA A 284 29.61 -8.18 8.62
C ALA A 284 29.24 -9.08 9.82
N SER A 285 28.16 -8.71 10.51
CA SER A 285 27.53 -9.51 11.56
C SER A 285 27.13 -10.85 10.96
N ASP A 286 27.66 -11.92 11.52
CA ASP A 286 27.31 -13.29 11.16
C ASP A 286 26.18 -13.77 12.10
N PRO A 287 24.93 -13.86 11.61
CA PRO A 287 23.73 -13.96 12.45
C PRO A 287 23.59 -15.27 13.25
N TYR A 288 24.48 -16.23 13.01
CA TYR A 288 24.51 -17.52 13.72
C TYR A 288 25.94 -18.03 13.89
N GLN A 289 26.90 -17.13 14.06
CA GLN A 289 28.33 -17.46 14.19
C GLN A 289 28.62 -18.49 15.29
N TRP A 290 27.85 -18.45 16.38
CA TRP A 290 27.99 -19.38 17.52
C TRP A 290 27.83 -20.85 17.13
N ILE A 291 27.14 -21.15 16.01
CA ILE A 291 27.01 -22.52 15.48
C ILE A 291 28.35 -23.01 14.93
N CYS A 292 29.13 -22.13 14.29
CA CYS A 292 30.39 -22.47 13.64
C CYS A 292 31.63 -22.16 14.47
N SER A 293 31.49 -21.60 15.68
CA SER A 293 32.62 -21.12 16.49
C SER A 293 33.63 -22.21 16.89
N ALA A 294 33.23 -23.49 16.83
CA ALA A 294 34.09 -24.63 17.09
C ALA A 294 34.98 -25.03 15.90
N GLN A 295 34.74 -24.51 14.69
CA GLN A 295 35.58 -24.85 13.53
C GLN A 295 36.90 -24.09 13.53
N ALA A 296 38.00 -24.79 13.24
CA ALA A 296 39.35 -24.22 13.22
C ALA A 296 39.51 -23.03 12.24
N THR A 297 38.66 -22.97 11.21
CA THR A 297 38.63 -21.94 10.15
C THR A 297 37.60 -20.82 10.40
N ALA A 298 36.88 -20.84 11.53
CA ALA A 298 35.80 -19.88 11.85
C ALA A 298 36.24 -18.41 11.97
N LYS A 299 37.56 -18.14 11.97
CA LYS A 299 38.11 -16.78 11.99
C LYS A 299 38.27 -16.18 10.58
N GLU A 300 38.31 -17.00 9.54
CA GLU A 300 38.58 -16.59 8.15
C GLU A 300 37.35 -16.71 7.24
N HIS A 301 36.29 -17.37 7.72
CA HIS A 301 35.07 -17.67 6.97
C HIS A 301 33.83 -17.28 7.75
N THR A 302 32.78 -16.88 7.04
CA THR A 302 31.45 -16.70 7.64
C THR A 302 30.83 -18.07 7.93
N CYS A 303 30.00 -18.17 8.97
CA CYS A 303 29.32 -19.41 9.32
C CYS A 303 28.43 -19.90 8.18
N SER A 304 27.88 -18.99 7.36
CA SER A 304 27.18 -19.35 6.12
C SER A 304 28.03 -20.19 5.14
N GLN A 305 29.34 -19.95 5.08
CA GLN A 305 30.27 -20.73 4.25
C GLN A 305 30.60 -22.09 4.86
N LEU A 306 30.60 -22.18 6.19
CA LEU A 306 30.93 -23.40 6.95
C LEU A 306 29.70 -24.27 7.25
N LEU A 307 28.50 -23.75 6.97
CA LEU A 307 27.24 -24.36 7.39
C LEU A 307 27.00 -25.74 6.78
N SER A 308 27.44 -25.98 5.54
CA SER A 308 27.36 -27.32 4.92
C SER A 308 28.13 -28.34 5.74
N ASP A 309 29.35 -28.00 6.13
CA ASP A 309 30.25 -28.89 6.82
C ASP A 309 29.76 -29.16 8.25
N VAL A 310 29.23 -28.13 8.92
CA VAL A 310 28.56 -28.30 10.22
C VAL A 310 27.36 -29.25 10.11
N LYS A 311 26.49 -29.05 9.11
CA LYS A 311 25.32 -29.91 8.90
C LYS A 311 25.71 -31.36 8.61
N ASP A 312 26.77 -31.57 7.85
CA ASP A 312 27.29 -32.91 7.55
C ASP A 312 27.90 -33.61 8.77
N GLN A 313 28.62 -32.87 9.61
CA GLN A 313 29.15 -33.41 10.88
C GLN A 313 28.03 -33.78 11.85
N VAL A 314 27.05 -32.89 12.01
CA VAL A 314 25.90 -33.12 12.88
C VAL A 314 25.09 -34.33 12.41
N SER A 315 24.89 -34.49 11.10
CA SER A 315 24.15 -35.62 10.54
C SER A 315 24.84 -36.98 10.75
N LYS A 316 26.15 -37.00 11.02
CA LYS A 316 26.92 -38.23 11.31
C LYS A 316 26.91 -38.61 12.79
N ASN A 317 26.65 -37.63 13.67
CA ASN A 317 26.67 -37.80 15.13
C ASN A 317 25.26 -37.87 15.76
N SER A 318 24.21 -37.71 14.95
CA SER A 318 22.79 -37.84 15.34
C SER A 318 22.28 -39.25 15.11
#